data_AF-A0A699ZNP2-F1
#
_entry.id   AF-A0A699ZNP2-F1
#
_cell.length_a   1.000
_cell.length_b   1.000
_cell.length_c   1.000
_cell.angle_alpha   90.00
_cell.angle_beta   90.00
_cell.angle_gamma   90.00
#
_symmetry.space_group_name_H-M   'P 1'
#
loop_
_entity.id
_entity.type
_entity.pdbx_description
1 polymer ?
#
loop_
_entity_poly.entity_id
_entity_poly.type
_entity_poly.pdbx_seq_one_letter_code
_entity_poly.pdbx_strand_id
1 'polypeptide(L)' 'MVKGGGWWCAGAYGATISGAGPTAVAVVDSQETGQKVLQAMCKAFREAGQLEVNSAQVVKLDMEGARF' A
#
# COMPACT_ATOMS: atom_id res chain seq x y z
N MET A 1 -6.28 14.99 14.86
CA MET A 1 -7.34 14.23 14.15
C MET A 1 -7.43 14.78 12.73
N VAL A 2 -6.74 14.17 11.77
CA VAL A 2 -6.76 14.65 10.37
C VAL A 2 -8.07 14.18 9.74
N LYS A 3 -8.94 15.13 9.39
CA LYS A 3 -10.20 14.90 8.66
C LYS A 3 -9.87 14.80 7.17
N GLY A 4 -9.67 13.58 6.68
CA GLY A 4 -9.56 13.24 5.27
C GLY A 4 -9.55 11.73 5.17
N GLY A 5 -10.52 11.14 4.49
CA GLY A 5 -10.59 9.68 4.33
C GLY A 5 -9.34 9.18 3.63
N GLY A 6 -8.38 8.67 4.40
CA GLY A 6 -7.17 8.07 3.87
C GLY A 6 -7.46 6.72 3.24
N TRP A 7 -6.44 6.13 2.63
CA TRP A 7 -6.55 4.89 1.85
C TRP A 7 -7.02 3.68 2.65
N TRP A 8 -7.00 3.76 3.98
CA TRP A 8 -7.68 2.79 4.85
C TRP A 8 -9.17 2.65 4.49
N CYS A 9 -9.82 3.69 3.95
CA CYS A 9 -11.20 3.63 3.45
C CYS A 9 -11.37 2.82 2.15
N ALA A 10 -10.29 2.40 1.49
CA ALA A 10 -10.36 1.59 0.27
C ALA A 10 -10.47 0.08 0.53
N GLY A 11 -10.59 -0.34 1.80
CA GLY A 11 -10.78 -1.73 2.20
C GLY A 11 -9.53 -2.43 2.77
N ALA A 12 -8.50 -1.68 3.14
CA ALA A 12 -7.37 -2.23 3.87
C ALA A 12 -7.73 -2.53 5.32
N TYR A 13 -7.32 -3.68 5.84
CA TYR A 13 -7.44 -4.01 7.27
C TYR A 13 -6.52 -3.15 8.13
N GLY A 14 -5.38 -2.74 7.57
CA GLY A 14 -4.40 -1.88 8.21
C GLY A 14 -3.24 -1.58 7.27
N ALA A 15 -2.39 -0.63 7.67
CA ALA A 15 -1.20 -0.26 6.94
C ALA A 15 -0.06 0.12 7.90
N THR A 16 1.18 -0.08 7.46
CA THR A 16 2.40 0.30 8.18
C THR A 16 3.53 0.63 7.20
N ILE A 17 4.66 1.14 7.69
CA ILE A 17 5.87 1.28 6.90
C ILE A 17 6.49 -0.10 6.60
N SER A 18 7.08 -0.26 5.43
CA SER A 18 7.84 -1.45 5.05
C SER A 18 9.33 -1.17 5.21
N GLY A 19 9.98 -1.86 6.15
CA GLY A 19 11.39 -1.64 6.49
C GLY A 19 11.63 -0.26 7.10
N ALA A 20 12.70 0.43 6.68
CA ALA A 20 13.03 1.77 7.12
C ALA A 20 12.25 2.88 6.36
N GLY A 21 11.41 2.51 5.39
CA GLY A 21 10.72 3.45 4.50
C GLY A 21 11.59 3.88 3.30
N PRO A 22 11.02 4.70 2.39
CA PRO A 22 9.70 5.34 2.44
C PRO A 22 8.52 4.42 2.03
N THR A 23 8.79 3.17 1.68
CA THR A 23 7.77 2.22 1.25
C THR A 23 6.72 1.97 2.34
N ALA A 24 5.45 1.95 1.96
CA ALA A 24 4.33 1.57 2.82
C ALA A 24 3.75 0.23 2.36
N VAL A 25 3.15 -0.51 3.28
CA VAL A 25 2.45 -1.78 3.02
C VAL A 25 1.07 -1.74 3.67
N ALA A 26 0.07 -2.29 2.97
CA ALA A 26 -1.28 -2.46 3.47
C ALA A 26 -1.72 -3.92 3.33
N VAL A 27 -2.47 -4.40 4.33
CA VAL A 27 -3.02 -5.76 4.34
C VAL A 27 -4.46 -5.73 3.81
N VAL A 28 -4.74 -6.59 2.83
CA VAL A 28 -6.04 -6.72 2.15
C VAL A 28 -6.40 -8.20 2.02
N ASP A 29 -7.68 -8.50 1.79
CA ASP A 29 -8.19 -9.87 1.67
C ASP A 29 -8.16 -10.45 0.25
N SER A 30 -8.08 -9.60 -0.76
CA SER A 30 -8.25 -9.99 -2.15
C SER A 30 -7.44 -9.10 -3.10
N GLN A 31 -7.15 -9.65 -4.29
CA GLN A 31 -6.44 -8.92 -5.34
C GLN A 31 -7.24 -7.67 -5.77
N GLU A 32 -8.57 -7.76 -5.84
CA GLU A 32 -9.45 -6.67 -6.25
C GLU A 32 -9.41 -5.51 -5.24
N THR A 33 -9.61 -5.80 -3.96
CA THR A 33 -9.45 -4.80 -2.89
C THR A 33 -8.03 -4.23 -2.90
N GLY A 34 -7.03 -5.10 -3.11
CA GLY A 34 -5.63 -4.69 -3.26
C GLY A 34 -5.41 -3.65 -4.34
N GLN A 35 -6.06 -3.77 -5.50
CA GLN A 35 -5.92 -2.76 -6.57
C GLN A 35 -6.56 -1.43 -6.20
N LYS A 36 -7.74 -1.43 -5.54
CA LYS A 36 -8.39 -0.21 -5.06
C LYS A 36 -7.52 0.51 -4.02
N VAL A 37 -7.00 -0.26 -3.07
CA VAL A 37 -6.07 0.22 -2.05
C VAL A 37 -4.79 0.72 -2.71
N LEU A 38 -4.20 0.01 -3.68
CA LEU A 38 -3.00 0.44 -4.40
C LEU A 38 -3.19 1.78 -5.11
N GLN A 39 -4.31 1.98 -5.82
CA GLN A 39 -4.60 3.24 -6.52
C GLN A 39 -4.81 4.39 -5.54
N ALA A 40 -5.55 4.15 -4.47
CA ALA A 40 -5.60 5.07 -3.35
C ALA A 40 -4.16 5.34 -2.91
N MET A 41 -3.38 4.29 -2.63
CA MET A 41 -1.97 4.27 -2.23
C MET A 41 -0.97 4.97 -3.14
N CYS A 42 -1.32 5.27 -4.37
CA CYS A 42 -0.48 6.10 -5.22
C CYS A 42 -0.87 7.57 -5.10
N LYS A 43 -2.17 7.84 -4.96
CA LYS A 43 -2.75 9.18 -4.99
C LYS A 43 -2.26 10.08 -3.84
N ALA A 44 -2.43 9.70 -2.59
CA ALA A 44 -1.85 10.45 -1.46
C ALA A 44 -0.31 10.42 -1.34
N PHE A 45 0.44 9.46 -1.88
CA PHE A 45 1.91 9.60 -1.96
C PHE A 45 2.26 10.82 -2.83
N ARG A 46 1.57 10.98 -3.97
CA ARG A 46 1.70 12.14 -4.84
C ARG A 46 1.13 13.43 -4.23
N GLU A 47 -0.13 13.41 -3.82
CA GLU A 47 -0.87 14.61 -3.42
C GLU A 47 -0.53 15.11 -2.01
N ALA A 48 -0.42 14.19 -1.04
CA ALA A 48 -0.16 14.54 0.35
C ALA A 48 1.33 14.42 0.70
N GLY A 49 2.01 13.41 0.15
CA GLY A 49 3.43 13.17 0.37
C GLY A 49 4.34 14.00 -0.54
N GLN A 50 3.83 14.54 -1.65
CA GLN A 50 4.65 15.20 -2.69
C GLN A 50 5.77 14.31 -3.22
N LEU A 51 5.52 12.99 -3.27
CA LEU A 51 6.45 11.97 -3.73
C LEU A 51 5.92 11.31 -5.00
N GLU A 52 6.82 11.07 -5.96
CA GLU A 52 6.51 10.19 -7.09
C GLU A 52 6.54 8.73 -6.66
N VAL A 53 5.63 7.94 -7.24
CA VAL A 53 5.56 6.50 -7.02
C VAL A 53 6.25 5.80 -8.17
N ASN A 54 7.47 5.29 -7.91
CA ASN A 54 8.24 4.55 -8.92
C ASN A 54 7.66 3.16 -9.17
N SER A 55 7.22 2.47 -8.12
CA SER A 55 6.60 1.15 -8.21
C SER A 55 5.51 0.98 -7.15
N ALA A 56 4.48 0.22 -7.50
CA ALA A 56 3.44 -0.22 -6.59
C ALA A 56 2.89 -1.56 -7.11
N GLN A 57 2.66 -2.51 -6.20
CA GLN A 57 2.24 -3.86 -6.58
C GLN A 57 1.40 -4.50 -5.47
N VAL A 58 0.42 -5.30 -5.87
CA VAL A 58 -0.32 -6.19 -4.98
C VAL A 58 0.36 -7.55 -5.04
N VAL A 59 0.95 -7.96 -3.92
CA VAL A 59 1.74 -9.19 -3.80
C VAL A 59 1.21 -10.07 -2.69
N LYS A 60 1.61 -11.34 -2.72
CA LYS A 60 1.41 -12.30 -1.63
C LYS A 60 2.77 -12.64 -1.01
N LEU A 61 2.74 -13.15 0.21
CA LEU A 61 3.94 -13.61 0.88
C LEU A 61 4.57 -14.74 0.05
N ASP A 62 5.86 -14.61 -0.22
CA ASP A 62 6.66 -15.69 -0.78
C ASP A 62 6.96 -16.69 0.36
N MET A 63 6.41 -17.90 0.23
CA MET A 63 6.54 -18.97 1.23
C MET A 63 7.79 -19.83 1.02
N GLU A 64 8.42 -19.73 -0.16
CA GLU A 64 9.61 -20.52 -0.50
C GLU A 64 10.90 -19.74 -0.18
N GLY A 65 10.88 -18.43 -0.42
CA GLY A 65 12.04 -17.58 -0.24
C GLY A 65 13.12 -17.81 -1.30
N ALA A 66 14.38 -17.68 -0.91
CA ALA A 66 15.50 -17.80 -1.83
C ALA A 66 15.68 -19.26 -2.32
N ARG A 67 15.79 -19.44 -3.63
CA ARG A 67 16.03 -20.73 -4.29
C ARG A 67 16.96 -20.57 -5.49
N PHE A 68 17.66 -21.64 -5.84
CA PHE A 68 18.62 -21.73 -6.95
C PHE A 68 17.92 -21.95 -8.30
#